data_AF-A0A0Q9RE55-F1
#
_entry.id   AF-A0A0Q9RE55-F1
#
_cell.length_a   1.000
_cell.length_b   1.000
_cell.length_c   1.000
_cell.angle_alpha   90.00
_cell.angle_beta   90.00
_cell.angle_gamma   90.00
#
_symmetry.space_group_name_H-M   'P 1'
#
loop_
_entity.id
_entity.type
_entity.pdbx_description
1 polymer ?
#
loop_
_entity_poly.entity_id
_entity_poly.type
_entity_poly.pdbx_seq_one_letter_code
_entity_poly.pdbx_strand_id
1 'polypeptide(L)' 'MELNSLLLSDFKGKKIAIGTHGNIMTIILNYFDSSYGFEFWKQTSKPDIYKLEFEEKELKLVERLWDQ' A
#
# COMPACT_ATOMS: atom_id res chain seq x y z
N MET A 1 6.19 -11.85 -11.37
CA MET A 1 6.46 -10.53 -10.76
C MET A 1 6.36 -9.41 -11.82
N GLU A 2 5.35 -9.48 -12.71
CA GLU A 2 5.09 -8.49 -13.78
C GLU A 2 3.79 -7.70 -13.55
N LEU A 3 2.97 -8.11 -12.57
CA LEU A 3 1.64 -7.53 -12.33
C LEU A 3 1.71 -6.09 -11.77
N ASN A 4 2.73 -5.78 -10.96
CA ASN A 4 2.91 -4.43 -10.40
C ASN A 4 3.25 -3.39 -11.47
N SER A 5 3.82 -3.81 -12.60
CA SER A 5 4.18 -2.89 -13.68
C SER A 5 2.95 -2.29 -14.35
N LEU A 6 1.88 -3.08 -14.55
CA LEU A 6 0.68 -2.66 -15.25
C LEU A 6 -0.14 -1.65 -14.42
N LEU A 7 -0.36 -1.92 -13.13
CA LEU A 7 -1.23 -1.06 -12.32
C LEU A 7 -0.67 0.37 -12.16
N LEU A 8 0.63 0.51 -11.87
CA LEU A 8 1.25 1.83 -11.74
C LEU A 8 1.43 2.53 -13.10
N SER A 9 1.67 1.78 -14.20
CA SER A 9 1.76 2.38 -15.54
C SER A 9 0.41 2.79 -16.11
N ASP A 10 -0.59 1.92 -16.02
CA ASP A 10 -1.90 2.07 -16.68
C ASP A 10 -2.74 3.16 -15.99
N PHE A 11 -2.47 3.40 -14.71
CA PHE A 11 -3.12 4.44 -13.91
C PHE A 11 -2.18 5.60 -13.56
N LYS A 12 -1.07 5.78 -14.30
CA LYS A 12 -0.16 6.91 -14.11
C LYS A 12 -0.94 8.24 -14.13
N GLY A 13 -0.68 9.09 -13.13
CA GLY A 13 -1.35 10.39 -12.95
C GLY A 13 -2.78 10.31 -12.40
N LYS A 14 -3.28 9.13 -12.05
CA LYS A 14 -4.61 8.94 -11.45
C LYS A 14 -4.50 8.53 -9.97
N LYS A 15 -5.59 8.73 -9.23
CA LYS A 15 -5.76 8.17 -7.88
C LYS A 15 -6.60 6.90 -7.98
N ILE A 16 -6.15 5.82 -7.35
CA ILE A 16 -6.84 4.54 -7.28
C ILE A 16 -7.17 4.21 -5.83
N ALA A 17 -8.29 3.53 -5.60
CA ALA A 17 -8.66 2.97 -4.31
C ALA A 17 -8.73 1.45 -4.42
N ILE A 18 -8.13 0.73 -3.47
CA ILE A 18 -8.10 -0.72 -3.43
C ILE A 18 -8.69 -1.19 -2.09
N GLY A 19 -9.80 -1.92 -2.14
CA GLY A 19 -10.36 -2.60 -0.96
C GLY A 19 -9.80 -4.02 -0.84
N THR A 20 -9.28 -4.38 0.33
CA THR A 20 -8.68 -5.70 0.58
C THR A 20 -8.68 -6.07 2.07
N HIS A 21 -8.20 -7.27 2.41
CA HIS A 21 -7.95 -7.69 3.78
C HIS A 21 -6.62 -7.14 4.32
N GLY A 22 -6.51 -6.93 5.64
CA GLY A 22 -5.30 -6.38 6.27
C GLY A 22 -4.02 -7.20 6.02
N ASN A 23 -4.11 -8.52 5.88
CA ASN A 23 -2.96 -9.36 5.56
C ASN A 23 -2.43 -9.05 4.16
N ILE A 24 -3.32 -8.93 3.16
CA ILE A 24 -2.95 -8.63 1.77
C ILE A 24 -2.38 -7.21 1.68
N MET A 25 -3.00 -6.24 2.35
CA MET A 25 -2.46 -4.87 2.47
C MET A 25 -1.04 -4.88 3.03
N THR A 26 -0.79 -5.64 4.10
CA THR A 26 0.55 -5.77 4.70
C THR A 26 1.54 -6.38 3.71
N ILE A 27 1.18 -7.43 2.98
CA ILE A 27 2.06 -8.05 1.98
C ILE A 27 2.40 -7.07 0.85
N ILE A 28 1.43 -6.28 0.38
CA ILE A 28 1.65 -5.27 -0.64
C ILE A 28 2.61 -4.19 -0.13
N LEU A 29 2.40 -3.66 1.07
CA LEU A 29 3.30 -2.70 1.69
C LEU A 29 4.71 -3.29 1.88
N ASN A 30 4.80 -4.54 2.37
CA ASN A 30 6.06 -5.26 2.58
C ASN A 30 6.89 -5.39 1.30
N TYR A 31 6.23 -5.58 0.17
CA TYR A 31 6.88 -5.69 -1.14
C TYR A 31 7.65 -4.42 -1.51
N PHE A 32 7.13 -3.24 -1.15
CA PHE A 32 7.78 -1.95 -1.42
C PHE A 32 8.70 -1.50 -0.30
N ASP A 33 8.39 -1.85 0.94
CA ASP A 33 9.18 -1.52 2.13
C ASP A 33 9.06 -2.66 3.15
N SER A 34 10.18 -3.34 3.39
CA SER A 34 10.23 -4.54 4.23
C SER A 34 9.95 -4.26 5.72
N SER A 35 9.90 -3.00 6.15
CA SER A 35 9.50 -2.62 7.51
C SER A 35 8.03 -2.95 7.81
N TYR A 36 7.18 -3.03 6.78
CA TYR A 36 5.76 -3.41 6.92
C TYR A 36 5.61 -4.93 7.02
N GLY A 37 6.01 -5.51 8.14
CA GLY A 37 5.94 -6.95 8.39
C GLY A 37 4.80 -7.38 9.33
N PHE A 38 5.01 -8.51 10.00
CA PHE A 38 4.07 -9.06 10.99
C PHE A 38 3.78 -8.10 12.16
N GLU A 39 4.79 -7.36 12.63
CA GLU A 39 4.62 -6.39 13.71
C GLU A 39 3.76 -5.20 13.30
N PHE A 40 3.90 -4.73 12.06
CA PHE A 40 3.01 -3.71 11.49
C PHE A 40 1.57 -4.24 11.41
N TRP A 41 1.39 -5.44 10.84
CA TRP A 41 0.05 -6.04 10.71
C TRP A 41 -0.70 -6.12 12.03
N LYS A 42 -0.02 -6.50 13.12
CA LYS A 42 -0.60 -6.58 14.47
C LYS A 42 -1.10 -5.22 15.00
N GLN A 43 -0.52 -4.12 14.51
CA GLN A 43 -0.88 -2.76 14.92
C GLN A 43 -2.00 -2.15 14.07
N THR A 44 -2.37 -2.78 12.94
CA THR A 44 -3.43 -2.27 12.05
C THR A 44 -4.81 -2.29 12.74
N SER A 45 -5.56 -1.20 12.57
CA SER A 45 -6.97 -1.12 12.99
C SER A 45 -7.90 -1.76 11.95
N LYS A 46 -9.20 -1.86 12.27
CA LYS A 46 -10.23 -2.31 11.30
C LYS A 46 -11.47 -1.43 11.45
N PRO A 47 -11.81 -0.59 10.44
CA PRO A 47 -11.08 -0.41 9.19
C PRO A 47 -9.73 0.30 9.41
N ASP A 48 -8.90 0.31 8.37
CA ASP A 48 -7.68 1.12 8.32
C ASP A 48 -7.50 1.60 6.87
N ILE A 49 -6.88 2.76 6.70
CA ILE A 49 -6.71 3.40 5.39
C ILE A 49 -5.27 3.88 5.29
N TYR A 50 -4.56 3.38 4.28
CA TYR A 50 -3.20 3.83 3.96
C TYR A 50 -3.18 4.42 2.56
N LYS A 51 -2.59 5.61 2.46
CA LYS A 51 -2.29 6.28 1.21
C LYS A 51 -0.82 6.05 0.87
N LEU A 52 -0.59 5.52 -0.33
CA LEU A 52 0.73 5.29 -0.87
C LEU A 52 0.95 6.27 -2.02
N GLU A 53 2.04 7.03 -1.99
CA GLU A 53 2.44 7.90 -3.09
C GLU A 53 3.65 7.30 -3.81
N PHE A 54 3.56 7.25 -5.14
CA PHE A 54 4.59 6.69 -6.00
C PHE A 54 5.12 7.76 -6.95
N GLU A 55 6.44 7.76 -7.15
CA GLU A 55 7.09 8.43 -8.27
C GLU A 55 7.56 7.36 -9.25
N GLU A 56 6.95 7.33 -10.43
CA GLU A 56 7.05 6.21 -11.39
C GLU A 56 6.68 4.86 -10.75
N LYS A 57 7.68 4.11 -10.26
CA LYS A 57 7.51 2.79 -9.62
C LYS A 57 8.10 2.74 -8.21
N GLU A 58 8.62 3.85 -7.72
CA GLU A 58 9.25 3.95 -6.41
C GLU A 58 8.24 4.48 -5.40
N LEU A 59 8.07 3.78 -4.29
CA LEU A 59 7.23 4.22 -3.18
C LEU A 59 7.94 5.37 -2.45
N LYS A 60 7.32 6.55 -2.41
CA LYS A 60 7.89 7.76 -1.79
C LYS A 60 7.29 8.07 -0.43
N LEU A 61 6.01 7.75 -0.24
CA LEU A 61 5.31 8.03 1.00
C LEU A 61 4.30 6.93 1.31
N VAL A 62 4.21 6.59 2.60
CA VAL A 62 3.10 5.85 3.18
C VAL A 62 2.52 6.70 4.31
N GLU A 63 1.23 7.00 4.22
CA GLU A 63 0.52 7.83 5.18
C GLU A 63 -0.72 7.06 5.67
N ARG A 64 -0.84 6.85 6.99
CA ARG A 64 -2.07 6.31 7.57
C ARG A 64 -3.10 7.45 7.65
N LEU A 65 -4.22 7.29 6.97
CA LEU A 65 -5.32 8.26 6.90
C LEU A 65 -6.46 7.94 7.88
N TRP A 66 -6.47 6.76 8.49
CA TRP A 66 -7.49 6.40 9.47
C TRP A 66 -7.14 6.99 10.83
N ASP A 67 -8.01 7.87 11.34
CA ASP A 67 -7.88 8.54 12.63
C ASP A 67 -8.89 7.93 13.61
N GLN A 68 -8.52 6.79 14.18
CA GLN A 68 -9.11 6.19 15.38
C GLN A 68 -8.00 5.57 16.22
#